data_AF-A0A2G2N4E2-F1
#
_entry.id   AF-A0A2G2N4E2-F1
#
_cell.length_a   1.000
_cell.length_b   1.000
_cell.length_c   1.000
_cell.angle_alpha   90.00
_cell.angle_beta   90.00
_cell.angle_gamma   90.00
#
_symmetry.space_group_name_H-M   'P 1'
#
loop_
_entity.id
_entity.type
_entity.pdbx_description
1 polymer ?
#
loop_
_entity_poly.entity_id
_entity_poly.type
_entity_poly.pdbx_seq_one_letter_code
_entity_poly.pdbx_strand_id
1 'polypeptide(L)'
;MEQTPEIHVEELKKDPEFLANIRRLEEECKEEQSIAKGYQLLDAQLIIEAPEDEINEIFTFIVNAAFDRLAENLTSSKSFDMQDTEDIATARAIYEHAIQRYSENDKKGAKEIFLVLNYTVAHDDLKDAMMVHAAAVMAGHSFEDFIENLVDVSSVDENDPLAFFIQTFTQPTDILLNMFAKQVKEGKEELRVLDESK
;
A
#
# COMPACT_ATOMS: atom_id res chain seq x y z
N MET A 1 9.40 -28.93 8.09
CA MET A 1 9.85 -28.30 6.84
C MET A 1 8.84 -28.71 5.79
N GLU A 2 7.78 -27.92 5.64
CA GLU A 2 6.89 -28.07 4.50
C GLU A 2 7.73 -27.71 3.27
N GLN A 3 7.80 -28.61 2.30
CA GLN A 3 8.47 -28.34 1.04
C GLN A 3 7.61 -27.30 0.33
N THR A 4 8.11 -26.08 0.18
CA THR A 4 7.51 -25.09 -0.71
C THR A 4 7.43 -25.75 -2.09
N PRO A 5 6.22 -25.87 -2.69
CA PRO A 5 6.10 -26.51 -3.99
C PRO A 5 6.99 -25.79 -5.01
N GLU A 6 7.81 -26.55 -5.72
CA GLU A 6 8.70 -26.00 -6.75
C GLU A 6 7.81 -25.51 -7.91
N ILE A 7 7.69 -24.18 -8.05
CA ILE A 7 6.91 -23.58 -9.13
C ILE A 7 7.68 -23.78 -10.44
N HIS A 8 7.19 -24.67 -11.30
CA HIS A 8 7.76 -24.88 -12.63
C HIS A 8 7.26 -23.79 -13.60
N VAL A 9 7.88 -22.61 -13.53
CA VAL A 9 7.52 -21.41 -14.33
C VAL A 9 7.38 -21.72 -15.83
N GLU A 10 8.29 -22.51 -16.39
CA GLU A 10 8.28 -22.89 -17.81
C GLU A 10 7.13 -23.84 -18.20
N GLU A 11 6.56 -24.55 -17.23
CA GLU A 11 5.37 -25.38 -17.43
C GLU A 11 4.10 -24.52 -17.33
N LEU A 12 4.04 -23.60 -16.36
CA LEU A 12 2.93 -22.64 -16.21
C LEU A 12 2.75 -21.74 -17.42
N LYS A 13 3.86 -21.26 -18.02
CA LYS A 13 3.86 -20.50 -19.28
C LYS A 13 3.22 -21.25 -20.45
N LYS A 14 3.08 -22.57 -20.37
CA LYS A 14 2.50 -23.43 -21.41
C LYS A 14 1.18 -24.07 -20.98
N ASP A 15 0.77 -23.89 -19.74
CA ASP A 15 -0.47 -24.43 -19.20
C ASP A 15 -1.67 -23.64 -19.78
N PRO A 16 -2.49 -24.26 -20.65
CA PRO A 16 -3.62 -23.57 -21.27
C PRO A 16 -4.68 -23.12 -20.26
N GLU A 17 -4.86 -23.85 -19.16
CA GLU A 17 -5.83 -23.51 -18.11
C GLU A 17 -5.35 -22.29 -17.32
N PHE A 18 -4.07 -22.27 -16.95
CA PHE A 18 -3.47 -21.12 -16.28
C PHE A 18 -3.53 -19.86 -17.14
N LEU A 19 -3.14 -19.94 -18.42
CA LEU A 19 -3.21 -18.81 -19.35
C LEU A 19 -4.64 -18.35 -19.64
N ALA A 20 -5.61 -19.27 -19.64
CA ALA A 20 -7.03 -18.92 -19.75
C ALA A 20 -7.51 -18.18 -18.49
N ASN A 21 -7.05 -18.59 -17.31
CA ASN A 21 -7.34 -17.90 -16.06
C ASN A 21 -6.75 -16.48 -16.05
N ILE A 22 -5.50 -16.27 -16.47
CA ILE A 22 -4.91 -14.92 -16.58
C ILE A 22 -5.78 -14.01 -17.46
N ARG A 23 -6.18 -14.47 -18.64
CA ARG A 23 -7.04 -13.68 -19.54
C ARG A 23 -8.39 -13.35 -18.92
N ARG A 24 -9.01 -14.32 -18.25
CA ARG A 24 -10.28 -14.09 -17.53
C ARG A 24 -10.10 -13.08 -16.39
N LEU A 25 -9.01 -13.17 -15.62
CA LEU A 25 -8.68 -12.22 -14.56
C LEU A 25 -8.48 -10.81 -15.13
N GLU A 26 -7.83 -10.68 -16.28
CA GLU A 26 -7.65 -9.39 -16.96
C GLU A 26 -8.99 -8.76 -17.38
N GLU A 27 -9.88 -9.55 -17.98
CA GLU A 27 -11.23 -9.11 -18.35
C GLU A 27 -12.02 -8.67 -17.11
N GLU A 28 -12.09 -9.51 -16.08
CA GLU A 28 -12.82 -9.21 -14.84
C GLU A 28 -12.26 -7.99 -14.10
N CYS A 29 -10.93 -7.85 -14.04
CA CYS A 29 -10.24 -6.71 -13.46
C CYS A 29 -10.68 -5.39 -14.12
N LYS A 30 -10.70 -5.36 -15.46
CA LYS A 30 -11.10 -4.19 -16.25
C LYS A 30 -12.62 -3.93 -16.18
N GLU A 31 -13.45 -4.97 -16.22
CA GLU A 31 -14.92 -4.81 -16.19
C GLU A 31 -15.44 -4.36 -14.83
N GLU A 32 -14.89 -4.93 -13.76
CA GLU A 32 -15.32 -4.63 -12.39
C GLU A 32 -14.56 -3.44 -11.78
N GLN A 33 -13.51 -2.96 -12.45
CA GLN A 33 -12.57 -1.97 -11.92
C GLN A 33 -12.00 -2.41 -10.56
N SER A 34 -11.71 -3.71 -10.41
CA SER A 34 -11.25 -4.29 -9.14
C SER A 34 -9.73 -4.26 -9.02
N ILE A 35 -9.26 -3.53 -8.02
CA ILE A 35 -7.86 -3.40 -7.62
C ILE A 35 -7.38 -4.71 -7.00
N ALA A 36 -8.23 -5.41 -6.23
CA ALA A 36 -7.88 -6.71 -5.67
C ALA A 36 -7.60 -7.74 -6.79
N LYS A 37 -8.43 -7.78 -7.83
CA LYS A 37 -8.17 -8.60 -9.02
C LYS A 37 -6.96 -8.11 -9.80
N GLY A 38 -6.71 -6.79 -9.84
CA GLY A 38 -5.49 -6.20 -10.37
C GLY A 38 -4.23 -6.78 -9.73
N TYR A 39 -4.18 -6.88 -8.41
CA TYR A 39 -3.06 -7.52 -7.71
C TYR A 39 -2.95 -9.02 -8.01
N GLN A 40 -4.07 -9.76 -8.05
CA GLN A 40 -4.04 -11.18 -8.43
C GLN A 40 -3.48 -11.39 -9.84
N LEU A 41 -3.84 -10.51 -10.78
CA LEU A 41 -3.33 -10.51 -12.14
C LEU A 41 -1.83 -10.16 -12.16
N LEU A 42 -1.42 -9.13 -11.41
CA LEU A 42 -0.02 -8.74 -11.29
C LEU A 42 0.85 -9.88 -10.75
N ASP A 43 0.41 -10.55 -9.68
CA ASP A 43 1.10 -11.69 -9.09
C ASP A 43 1.25 -12.83 -10.10
N ALA A 44 0.19 -13.16 -10.83
CA ALA A 44 0.22 -14.20 -11.86
C ALA A 44 1.19 -13.85 -13.01
N GLN A 45 1.21 -12.59 -13.44
CA GLN A 45 2.08 -12.10 -14.51
C GLN A 45 3.55 -12.05 -14.07
N LEU A 46 3.83 -11.72 -12.81
CA LEU A 46 5.17 -11.78 -12.23
C LEU A 46 5.69 -13.23 -12.16
N ILE A 47 4.83 -14.19 -11.79
CA ILE A 47 5.19 -15.62 -11.74
C ILE A 47 5.63 -16.14 -13.10
N ILE A 48 4.97 -15.72 -14.18
CA ILE A 48 5.35 -16.11 -15.54
C ILE A 48 6.37 -15.18 -16.19
N GLU A 49 6.98 -14.27 -15.44
CA GLU A 49 8.00 -13.34 -15.94
C GLU A 49 7.50 -12.59 -17.19
N ALA A 50 6.26 -12.09 -17.14
CA ALA A 50 5.66 -11.36 -18.24
C ALA A 50 6.50 -10.12 -18.62
N PRO A 51 6.36 -9.62 -19.87
CA PRO A 51 7.06 -8.42 -20.30
C PRO A 51 6.82 -7.23 -19.36
N GLU A 52 7.85 -6.42 -19.16
CA GLU A 52 7.81 -5.24 -18.28
C GLU A 52 6.67 -4.27 -18.64
N ASP A 53 6.40 -4.10 -19.93
CA ASP A 53 5.29 -3.25 -20.42
C ASP A 53 3.91 -3.73 -19.94
N GLU A 54 3.69 -5.06 -19.88
CA GLU A 54 2.43 -5.65 -19.40
C GLU A 54 2.30 -5.47 -17.88
N ILE A 55 3.38 -5.69 -17.14
CA ILE A 55 3.46 -5.45 -15.69
C ILE A 55 3.17 -3.97 -15.38
N ASN A 56 3.77 -3.07 -16.14
CA ASN A 56 3.59 -1.61 -15.98
C ASN A 56 2.17 -1.17 -16.29
N GLU A 57 1.49 -1.77 -17.28
CA GLU A 57 0.09 -1.48 -17.58
C GLU A 57 -0.81 -1.85 -16.39
N ILE A 58 -0.61 -3.03 -15.81
CA ILE A 58 -1.39 -3.50 -14.66
C ILE A 58 -1.15 -2.63 -13.42
N PHE A 59 0.11 -2.32 -13.13
CA PHE A 59 0.45 -1.43 -12.02
C PHE A 59 -0.17 -0.04 -12.20
N THR A 60 -0.10 0.53 -13.40
CA THR A 60 -0.71 1.82 -13.72
C THR A 60 -2.22 1.79 -13.51
N PHE A 61 -2.89 0.72 -13.91
CA PHE A 61 -4.31 0.53 -13.65
C PHE A 61 -4.62 0.52 -12.15
N ILE A 62 -3.90 -0.29 -11.37
CA ILE A 62 -4.06 -0.41 -9.90
C ILE A 62 -3.95 0.97 -9.23
N VAL A 63 -2.89 1.71 -9.54
CA VAL A 63 -2.65 3.02 -8.92
C VAL A 63 -3.74 4.02 -9.30
N ASN A 64 -4.11 4.11 -10.59
CA ASN A 64 -5.14 5.05 -11.04
C ASN A 64 -6.50 4.75 -10.40
N ALA A 65 -6.93 3.49 -10.42
CA ALA A 65 -8.18 3.06 -9.80
C ALA A 65 -8.18 3.35 -8.28
N ALA A 66 -7.04 3.18 -7.61
CA ALA A 66 -6.94 3.46 -6.18
C ALA A 66 -7.10 4.94 -5.85
N PHE A 67 -6.49 5.84 -6.63
CA PHE A 67 -6.63 7.28 -6.44
C PHE A 67 -8.02 7.79 -6.82
N ASP A 68 -8.68 7.19 -7.81
CA ASP A 68 -10.08 7.50 -8.15
C ASP A 68 -11.01 7.12 -6.98
N ARG A 69 -10.88 5.91 -6.43
CA ARG A 69 -11.62 5.48 -5.22
C ARG A 69 -11.33 6.36 -4.01
N LEU A 70 -10.09 6.77 -3.81
CA LEU A 70 -9.71 7.71 -2.74
C LEU A 70 -10.44 9.05 -2.90
N ALA A 71 -10.48 9.61 -4.12
CA ALA A 71 -11.18 10.86 -4.38
C ALA A 71 -12.69 10.74 -4.11
N GLU A 72 -13.30 9.63 -4.48
CA GLU A 72 -14.70 9.32 -4.18
C GLU A 72 -14.95 9.19 -2.66
N ASN A 73 -14.07 8.50 -1.94
CA ASN A 73 -14.17 8.32 -0.49
C ASN A 73 -14.01 9.65 0.26
N LEU A 74 -13.05 10.49 -0.14
CA LEU A 74 -12.89 11.83 0.42
C LEU A 74 -14.14 12.69 0.17
N THR A 75 -14.70 12.66 -1.03
CA THR A 75 -15.91 13.43 -1.39
C THR A 75 -17.15 12.94 -0.64
N SER A 76 -17.25 11.64 -0.40
CA SER A 76 -18.38 11.01 0.29
C SER A 76 -18.17 10.86 1.81
N SER A 77 -17.06 11.38 2.35
CA SER A 77 -16.68 11.26 3.76
C SER A 77 -16.66 9.80 4.26
N LYS A 78 -16.24 8.88 3.40
CA LYS A 78 -16.06 7.46 3.73
C LYS A 78 -14.60 7.16 4.04
N SER A 79 -14.43 6.19 4.92
CA SER A 79 -13.12 5.59 5.22
C SER A 79 -13.02 4.22 4.58
N PHE A 80 -11.81 3.77 4.29
CA PHE A 80 -11.52 2.41 3.85
C PHE A 80 -11.76 1.43 5.00
N ASP A 81 -12.61 0.43 4.77
CA ASP A 81 -12.82 -0.67 5.70
C ASP A 81 -11.68 -1.70 5.54
N MET A 82 -10.81 -1.79 6.55
CA MET A 82 -9.67 -2.71 6.52
C MET A 82 -10.05 -4.18 6.77
N GLN A 83 -11.34 -4.51 6.70
CA GLN A 83 -11.86 -5.89 6.61
C GLN A 83 -12.39 -6.23 5.21
N ASP A 84 -12.56 -5.23 4.34
CA ASP A 84 -12.97 -5.42 2.95
C ASP A 84 -11.74 -5.57 2.04
N THR A 85 -11.75 -6.60 1.20
CA THR A 85 -10.59 -6.94 0.36
C THR A 85 -10.27 -5.86 -0.67
N GLU A 86 -11.29 -5.19 -1.21
CA GLU A 86 -11.11 -4.16 -2.22
C GLU A 86 -10.59 -2.86 -1.59
N ASP A 87 -11.08 -2.51 -0.41
CA ASP A 87 -10.58 -1.37 0.37
C ASP A 87 -9.15 -1.60 0.89
N ILE A 88 -8.80 -2.83 1.32
CA ILE A 88 -7.41 -3.20 1.63
C ILE A 88 -6.52 -3.03 0.41
N ALA A 89 -6.94 -3.56 -0.75
CA ALA A 89 -6.18 -3.43 -2.00
C ALA A 89 -6.03 -1.95 -2.42
N THR A 90 -7.08 -1.15 -2.24
CA THR A 90 -7.04 0.29 -2.50
C THR A 90 -6.02 0.99 -1.60
N ALA A 91 -6.09 0.77 -0.28
CA ALA A 91 -5.16 1.35 0.68
C ALA A 91 -3.71 0.89 0.41
N ARG A 92 -3.53 -0.37 0.03
CA ARG A 92 -2.22 -0.96 -0.34
C ARG A 92 -1.61 -0.23 -1.53
N ALA A 93 -2.37 -0.02 -2.61
CA ALA A 93 -1.89 0.67 -3.80
C ALA A 93 -1.44 2.11 -3.51
N ILE A 94 -2.22 2.83 -2.70
CA ILE A 94 -1.88 4.19 -2.27
C ILE A 94 -0.62 4.18 -1.39
N TYR A 95 -0.50 3.20 -0.50
CA TYR A 95 0.66 3.06 0.38
C TYR A 95 1.94 2.70 -0.40
N GLU A 96 1.87 1.73 -1.33
CA GLU A 96 2.99 1.37 -2.20
C GLU A 96 3.45 2.58 -3.02
N HIS A 97 2.51 3.39 -3.52
CA HIS A 97 2.86 4.64 -4.18
C HIS A 97 3.53 5.64 -3.23
N ALA A 98 3.07 5.78 -1.98
CA ALA A 98 3.73 6.62 -0.98
C ALA A 98 5.19 6.19 -0.73
N ILE A 99 5.42 4.88 -0.61
CA ILE A 99 6.75 4.29 -0.42
C ILE A 99 7.64 4.54 -1.65
N GLN A 100 7.09 4.38 -2.86
CA GLN A 100 7.82 4.73 -4.09
C GLN A 100 8.26 6.20 -4.06
N ARG A 101 7.35 7.14 -3.80
CA ARG A 101 7.69 8.57 -3.69
C ARG A 101 8.76 8.82 -2.62
N TYR A 102 8.69 8.11 -1.49
CA TYR A 102 9.66 8.25 -0.42
C TYR A 102 11.06 7.77 -0.87
N SER A 103 11.15 6.60 -1.49
CA SER A 103 12.41 6.05 -2.04
C SER A 103 13.02 6.91 -3.15
N GLU A 104 12.18 7.60 -3.94
CA GLU A 104 12.60 8.56 -4.97
C GLU A 104 12.98 9.94 -4.38
N ASN A 105 13.01 10.06 -3.05
CA ASN A 105 13.28 11.30 -2.30
C ASN A 105 12.26 12.42 -2.57
N ASP A 106 11.07 12.11 -3.10
CA ASP A 106 9.91 13.01 -3.10
C ASP A 106 9.24 13.01 -1.72
N LYS A 107 9.92 13.64 -0.76
CA LYS A 107 9.46 13.76 0.63
C LYS A 107 8.10 14.46 0.73
N LYS A 108 7.81 15.41 -0.17
CA LYS A 108 6.53 16.11 -0.16
C LYS A 108 5.42 15.14 -0.57
N GLY A 109 5.55 14.49 -1.72
CA GLY A 109 4.55 13.54 -2.21
C GLY A 109 4.31 12.40 -1.22
N ALA A 110 5.37 11.78 -0.70
CA ALA A 110 5.28 10.72 0.30
C ALA A 110 4.50 11.16 1.56
N LYS A 111 4.88 12.30 2.15
CA LYS A 111 4.22 12.85 3.34
C LYS A 111 2.71 13.03 3.11
N GLU A 112 2.33 13.71 2.02
CA GLU A 112 0.91 14.00 1.74
C GLU A 112 0.11 12.69 1.63
N ILE A 113 0.65 11.67 0.95
CA ILE A 113 -0.04 10.39 0.78
C ILE A 113 -0.18 9.65 2.12
N PHE A 114 0.88 9.61 2.95
CA PHE A 114 0.80 8.99 4.28
C PHE A 114 -0.22 9.69 5.19
N LEU A 115 -0.28 11.02 5.16
CA LEU A 115 -1.30 11.77 5.91
C LEU A 115 -2.72 11.45 5.42
N VAL A 116 -2.92 11.36 4.10
CA VAL A 116 -4.21 10.99 3.54
C VAL A 116 -4.61 9.57 3.95
N LEU A 117 -3.69 8.60 3.97
CA LEU A 117 -3.97 7.26 4.48
C LEU A 117 -4.28 7.26 5.98
N ASN A 118 -3.54 8.03 6.78
CA ASN A 118 -3.86 8.23 8.20
C ASN A 118 -5.29 8.75 8.40
N TYR A 119 -5.77 9.62 7.52
CA TYR A 119 -7.12 10.17 7.59
C TYR A 119 -8.21 9.21 7.11
N THR A 120 -7.93 8.46 6.04
CA THR A 120 -8.95 7.70 5.31
C THR A 120 -9.08 6.25 5.73
N VAL A 121 -8.11 5.67 6.43
CA VAL A 121 -8.18 4.28 6.91
C VAL A 121 -8.99 4.16 8.20
N ALA A 122 -9.88 3.16 8.28
CA ALA A 122 -10.66 2.84 9.49
C ALA A 122 -10.01 1.76 10.37
N HIS A 123 -8.73 1.94 10.73
CA HIS A 123 -7.97 1.01 11.56
C HIS A 123 -6.92 1.73 12.38
N ASP A 124 -7.14 1.88 13.70
CA ASP A 124 -6.38 2.79 14.56
C ASP A 124 -4.85 2.53 14.56
N ASP A 125 -4.42 1.28 14.67
CA ASP A 125 -2.98 0.95 14.67
C ASP A 125 -2.32 1.28 13.32
N LEU A 126 -3.06 1.12 12.23
CA LEU A 126 -2.56 1.42 10.88
C LEU A 126 -2.54 2.93 10.65
N LYS A 127 -3.52 3.67 11.19
CA LYS A 127 -3.48 5.14 11.19
C LYS A 127 -2.24 5.64 11.93
N ASP A 128 -1.98 5.13 13.13
CA ASP A 128 -0.81 5.53 13.91
C ASP A 128 0.49 5.17 13.19
N ALA A 129 0.57 4.00 12.55
CA ALA A 129 1.70 3.66 11.68
C ALA A 129 1.87 4.66 10.52
N MET A 130 0.81 5.02 9.79
CA MET A 130 0.86 6.03 8.73
C MET A 130 1.32 7.40 9.24
N MET A 131 0.94 7.77 10.46
CA MET A 131 1.44 8.99 11.10
C MET A 131 2.94 8.90 11.43
N VAL A 132 3.44 7.74 11.85
CA VAL A 132 4.89 7.52 12.03
C VAL A 132 5.64 7.67 10.71
N HIS A 133 5.14 7.08 9.61
CA HIS A 133 5.71 7.26 8.26
C HIS A 133 5.78 8.74 7.87
N ALA A 134 4.64 9.45 7.93
CA ALA A 134 4.58 10.88 7.62
C ALA A 134 5.55 11.69 8.49
N ALA A 135 5.59 11.42 9.79
CA ALA A 135 6.42 12.14 10.74
C ALA A 135 7.92 11.91 10.52
N ALA A 136 8.33 10.69 10.17
CA ALA A 136 9.71 10.38 9.82
C ALA A 136 10.16 11.13 8.55
N VAL A 137 9.31 11.15 7.52
CA VAL A 137 9.54 11.92 6.28
C VAL A 137 9.70 13.41 6.60
N MET A 138 8.80 13.97 7.41
CA MET A 138 8.82 15.38 7.83
C MET A 138 10.04 15.73 8.71
N ALA A 139 10.51 14.78 9.51
CA ALA A 139 11.72 14.91 10.30
C ALA A 139 13.00 14.82 9.44
N GLY A 140 12.87 14.46 8.16
CA GLY A 140 13.94 14.49 7.18
C GLY A 140 14.68 13.18 7.01
N HIS A 141 14.24 12.09 7.64
CA HIS A 141 14.81 10.75 7.41
C HIS A 141 14.72 10.38 5.93
N SER A 142 15.78 9.77 5.36
CA SER A 142 15.65 9.10 4.07
C SER A 142 14.83 7.82 4.21
N PHE A 143 14.44 7.23 3.08
CA PHE A 143 13.78 5.93 3.11
C PHE A 143 14.69 4.86 3.71
N GLU A 144 15.98 4.85 3.35
CA GLU A 144 16.97 3.92 3.90
C GLU A 144 17.13 4.11 5.41
N ASP A 145 17.28 5.34 5.89
CA ASP A 145 17.37 5.63 7.33
C ASP A 145 16.13 5.14 8.08
N PHE A 146 14.95 5.29 7.47
CA PHE A 146 13.70 4.82 8.03
C PHE A 146 13.67 3.30 8.15
N ILE A 147 13.95 2.58 7.07
CA ILE A 147 13.97 1.11 7.08
C ILE A 147 15.01 0.57 8.06
N GLU A 148 16.23 1.12 8.07
CA GLU A 148 17.33 0.57 8.88
C GLU A 148 17.18 0.84 10.38
N ASN A 149 16.62 1.99 10.76
CA ASN A 149 16.64 2.43 12.16
C ASN A 149 15.27 2.39 12.85
N LEU A 150 14.18 2.50 12.10
CA LEU A 150 12.82 2.63 12.66
C LEU A 150 11.98 1.37 12.45
N VAL A 151 12.21 0.58 11.40
CA VAL A 151 11.38 -0.58 11.05
C VAL A 151 11.92 -1.88 11.66
N ASP A 152 11.03 -2.72 12.20
CA ASP A 152 11.38 -4.09 12.59
C ASP A 152 10.88 -5.07 11.52
N VAL A 153 11.80 -5.49 10.65
CA VAL A 153 11.53 -6.45 9.58
C VAL A 153 11.50 -7.91 10.08
N SER A 154 11.96 -8.18 11.30
CA SER A 154 12.11 -9.55 11.81
C SER A 154 10.83 -10.12 12.43
N SER A 155 9.86 -9.25 12.71
CA SER A 155 8.61 -9.56 13.41
C SER A 155 7.38 -9.52 12.50
N VAL A 156 7.56 -9.48 11.17
CA VAL A 156 6.45 -9.46 10.21
C VAL A 156 5.77 -10.83 10.18
N ASP A 157 4.46 -10.87 10.37
CA ASP A 157 3.65 -12.08 10.17
C ASP A 157 3.23 -12.16 8.70
N GLU A 158 3.76 -13.15 7.99
CA GLU A 158 3.45 -13.40 6.57
C GLU A 158 1.98 -13.76 6.32
N ASN A 159 1.22 -14.13 7.36
CA ASN A 159 -0.20 -14.46 7.26
C ASN A 159 -1.12 -13.27 7.55
N ASP A 160 -0.57 -12.12 7.96
CA ASP A 160 -1.35 -10.91 8.19
C ASP A 160 -1.80 -10.30 6.84
N PRO A 161 -3.11 -10.15 6.58
CA PRO A 161 -3.61 -9.48 5.38
C PRO A 161 -3.08 -8.04 5.20
N LEU A 162 -2.61 -7.42 6.29
CA LEU A 162 -2.02 -6.08 6.31
C LEU A 162 -0.48 -6.09 6.34
N ALA A 163 0.17 -7.25 6.13
CA ALA A 163 1.64 -7.39 6.09
C ALA A 163 2.31 -6.52 5.01
N PHE A 164 1.55 -6.08 3.99
CA PHE A 164 2.05 -5.16 2.97
C PHE A 164 2.33 -3.74 3.50
N PHE A 165 1.75 -3.37 4.65
CA PHE A 165 1.99 -2.10 5.29
C PHE A 165 3.08 -2.27 6.36
N ILE A 166 4.07 -1.37 6.37
CA ILE A 166 5.04 -1.33 7.46
C ILE A 166 4.35 -0.75 8.68
N GLN A 167 4.04 -1.61 9.65
CA GLN A 167 3.37 -1.27 10.90
C GLN A 167 4.18 -1.66 12.14
N THR A 168 5.22 -2.48 11.96
CA THR A 168 6.05 -2.94 13.06
C THR A 168 7.37 -2.19 13.09
N PHE A 169 7.69 -1.65 14.25
CA PHE A 169 8.80 -0.73 14.43
C PHE A 169 9.72 -1.21 15.55
N THR A 170 10.98 -0.76 15.52
CA THR A 170 11.99 -1.08 16.53
C THR A 170 11.67 -0.50 17.91
N GLN A 171 10.74 0.45 17.98
CA GLN A 171 10.18 1.02 19.19
C GLN A 171 8.65 0.98 19.12
N PRO A 172 7.95 0.87 20.26
CA PRO A 172 6.50 1.05 20.32
C PRO A 172 6.02 2.31 19.59
N THR A 173 4.91 2.20 18.86
CA THR A 173 4.37 3.26 18.01
C THR A 173 4.10 4.55 18.80
N ASP A 174 3.58 4.46 20.03
CA ASP A 174 3.35 5.61 20.91
C ASP A 174 4.65 6.34 21.29
N ILE A 175 5.75 5.61 21.48
CA ILE A 175 7.08 6.18 21.72
C ILE A 175 7.55 6.95 20.48
N LEU A 176 7.40 6.37 19.28
CA LEU A 176 7.78 7.05 18.03
C LEU A 176 6.95 8.30 17.77
N LEU A 177 5.63 8.24 17.98
CA LEU A 177 4.76 9.41 17.86
C LEU A 177 5.14 10.51 18.85
N ASN A 178 5.57 10.17 20.06
CA ASN A 178 6.10 11.13 21.03
C ASN A 178 7.47 11.68 20.65
N MET A 179 8.37 10.85 20.11
CA MET A 179 9.67 11.29 19.60
C MET A 179 9.51 12.31 18.47
N PHE A 180 8.53 12.10 17.59
CA PHE A 180 8.18 13.00 16.50
C PHE A 180 7.05 13.98 16.85
N ALA A 181 6.84 14.30 18.13
CA ALA A 181 5.67 15.10 18.57
C ALA A 181 5.49 16.43 17.81
N LYS A 182 6.60 17.06 17.39
CA LYS A 182 6.55 18.26 16.55
C LYS A 182 5.90 17.96 15.19
N GLN A 183 6.41 16.98 14.46
CA GLN A 183 5.92 16.58 13.14
C GLN A 183 4.51 16.02 13.21
N VAL A 184 4.19 15.22 14.24
CA VAL A 184 2.84 14.71 14.48
C VAL A 184 1.84 15.85 14.67
N LYS A 185 2.23 16.89 15.42
CA LYS A 185 1.39 18.09 15.59
C LYS A 185 1.17 18.82 14.27
N GLU A 186 2.22 18.99 13.47
CA GLU A 186 2.15 19.62 12.14
C GLU A 186 1.23 18.80 11.21
N GLY A 187 1.40 17.48 11.13
CA GLY A 187 0.55 16.60 10.31
C GLY A 187 -0.92 16.62 10.73
N LYS A 188 -1.21 16.62 12.03
CA LYS A 188 -2.59 16.76 12.55
C LYS A 188 -3.22 18.11 12.19
N GLU A 189 -2.44 19.18 12.15
CA GLU A 189 -2.94 20.50 11.73
C GLU A 189 -3.22 20.54 10.23
N GLU A 190 -2.39 19.90 9.40
CA GLU A 190 -2.66 19.79 7.97
C GLU A 190 -3.96 18.99 7.71
N LEU A 191 -4.18 17.92 8.47
CA LEU A 191 -5.40 17.10 8.37
C LEU A 191 -6.67 17.82 8.80
N ARG A 192 -6.59 18.83 9.69
CA ARG A 192 -7.78 19.62 10.08
C ARG A 192 -8.49 20.26 8.89
N VAL A 193 -7.76 20.62 7.84
CA VAL A 193 -8.36 21.21 6.63
C VAL A 193 -9.33 20.23 5.97
N LEU A 194 -9.07 18.92 6.07
CA LEU A 194 -9.94 17.87 5.55
C LEU A 194 -11.19 17.67 6.41
N ASP A 195 -11.10 17.89 7.72
CA ASP A 195 -12.26 17.86 8.63
C ASP A 195 -13.16 19.10 8.46
N GLU A 196 -12.57 20.27 8.19
CA GLU A 196 -13.31 21.52 7.95
C GLU A 196 -14.04 21.54 6.60
N SER A 197 -13.74 20.58 5.72
CA SER A 197 -14.36 20.42 4.40
C SER A 197 -15.56 19.44 4.40
N LYS A 198 -15.89 18.84 5.56
CA LYS A 198 -17.08 17.98 5.76
C LYS A 198 -18.31 18.81 6.13
#